data_AF-A0A4R5QGS2-F1
#
_entry.id   AF-A0A4R5QGS2-F1
#
_cell.length_a   1.000
_cell.length_b   1.000
_cell.length_c   1.000
_cell.angle_alpha   90.00
_cell.angle_beta   90.00
_cell.angle_gamma   90.00
#
_symmetry.space_group_name_H-M   'P 1'
#
loop_
_entity.id
_entity.type
_entity.pdbx_description
1 polymer ?
#
loop_
_entity_poly.entity_id
_entity_poly.type
_entity_poly.pdbx_seq_one_letter_code
_entity_poly.pdbx_strand_id
1 'polypeptide(L)'
;MTLTLVSSGDDRARAIRDHLLPLVRRDGSQEVQRDAVRLISLRIGPWSIVHWTPFNELASGEASSPGYRHALERQQAAPSLPYGMEVSRDGTKLLGILWADDGSWDIVSFQRGPWEKDALSL
;
A
#
# COMPACT_ATOMS: atom_id res chain seq x y z
N MET A 1 8.28 -16.94 -24.64
CA MET A 1 7.80 -17.41 -23.33
C MET A 1 8.83 -17.01 -22.28
N THR A 2 8.63 -15.87 -21.63
CA THR A 2 9.47 -15.40 -20.54
C THR A 2 8.92 -15.99 -19.24
N LEU A 3 9.64 -16.96 -18.68
CA LEU A 3 9.34 -17.51 -17.35
C LEU A 3 9.80 -16.45 -16.33
N THR A 4 8.87 -15.62 -15.86
CA THR A 4 9.10 -14.73 -14.73
C THR A 4 9.24 -15.63 -13.50
N LEU A 5 10.45 -15.76 -12.95
CA LEU A 5 10.67 -16.35 -11.63
C LEU A 5 9.90 -15.48 -10.63
N VAL A 6 8.69 -15.90 -10.25
CA VAL A 6 8.01 -15.37 -9.08
C VAL A 6 8.85 -15.81 -7.89
N SER A 7 9.66 -14.88 -7.37
CA SER A 7 10.51 -15.15 -6.23
C SER A 7 9.59 -15.50 -5.07
N SER A 8 9.87 -16.58 -4.32
CA SER A 8 9.08 -16.94 -3.12
C SER A 8 9.00 -15.81 -2.07
N GLY A 9 9.80 -14.73 -2.21
CA GLY A 9 9.67 -13.51 -1.41
C GLY A 9 8.46 -12.67 -1.75
N ASP A 10 8.07 -12.74 -3.01
CA ASP A 10 7.04 -11.91 -3.58
C ASP A 10 5.68 -12.38 -3.05
N ASP A 11 5.44 -13.69 -3.10
CA ASP A 11 4.23 -14.31 -2.55
C ASP A 11 4.07 -14.06 -1.05
N ARG A 12 5.19 -14.02 -0.31
CA ARG A 12 5.16 -13.88 1.14
C ARG A 12 4.92 -12.44 1.58
N ALA A 13 5.55 -11.47 0.92
CA ALA A 13 5.26 -10.06 1.11
C ALA A 13 3.80 -9.74 0.77
N ARG A 14 3.29 -10.32 -0.32
CA ARG A 14 1.88 -10.22 -0.71
C ARG A 14 0.95 -10.80 0.36
N ALA A 15 1.23 -12.00 0.87
CA ALA A 15 0.43 -12.61 1.93
C ALA A 15 0.37 -11.74 3.20
N ILE A 16 1.50 -11.12 3.58
CA ILE A 16 1.55 -10.20 4.72
C ILE A 16 0.71 -8.95 4.46
N ARG A 17 0.80 -8.35 3.26
CA ARG A 17 -0.06 -7.23 2.86
C ARG A 17 -1.53 -7.58 2.99
N ASP A 18 -1.94 -8.70 2.39
CA ASP A 18 -3.35 -9.11 2.33
C ASP A 18 -3.91 -9.43 3.72
N HIS A 19 -3.06 -9.92 4.64
CA HIS A 19 -3.42 -10.16 6.03
C HIS A 19 -3.55 -8.88 6.87
N LEU A 20 -2.59 -7.94 6.73
CA LEU A 20 -2.54 -6.74 7.56
C LEU A 20 -3.43 -5.60 7.07
N LEU A 21 -3.74 -5.54 5.77
CA LEU A 21 -4.53 -4.47 5.18
C LEU A 21 -5.93 -4.32 5.82
N PRO A 22 -6.70 -5.40 6.04
CA PRO A 22 -7.98 -5.31 6.74
C PRO A 22 -7.85 -4.79 8.17
N LEU A 23 -6.80 -5.19 8.90
CA LEU A 23 -6.55 -4.75 10.28
C LEU A 23 -6.32 -3.24 10.33
N VAL A 24 -5.44 -2.73 9.48
CA VAL A 24 -5.15 -1.28 9.41
C VAL A 24 -6.38 -0.48 9.02
N ARG A 25 -7.19 -0.98 8.09
CA ARG A 25 -8.41 -0.29 7.67
C ARG A 25 -9.49 -0.27 8.74
N ARG A 26 -9.57 -1.31 9.59
CA ARG A 26 -10.58 -1.43 10.65
C ARG A 26 -10.18 -0.69 11.92
N ASP A 27 -8.94 -0.87 12.36
CA ASP A 27 -8.48 -0.48 13.69
C ASP A 27 -7.48 0.70 13.64
N GLY A 28 -7.06 1.13 12.45
CA GLY A 28 -6.16 2.27 12.27
C GLY A 28 -6.81 3.58 12.70
N SER A 29 -6.04 4.41 13.42
CA SER A 29 -6.58 5.55 14.17
C SER A 29 -5.98 6.90 13.79
N GLN A 30 -4.82 6.92 13.12
CA GLN A 30 -4.13 8.16 12.81
C GLN A 30 -4.25 8.52 11.34
N GLU A 31 -5.17 9.43 11.05
CA GLU A 31 -5.32 10.05 9.74
C GLU A 31 -4.51 11.34 9.68
N VAL A 32 -3.27 11.26 9.20
CA VAL A 32 -2.53 12.46 8.80
C VAL A 32 -2.75 12.64 7.31
N GLN A 33 -3.49 13.68 6.94
CA GLN A 33 -3.49 14.16 5.57
C GLN A 33 -2.15 14.86 5.32
N ARG A 34 -1.33 14.28 4.45
CA ARG A 34 -0.21 14.99 3.82
C ARG A 34 -0.56 15.14 2.35
N ASP A 35 -0.88 16.38 1.96
CA ASP A 35 -1.21 16.77 0.60
C ASP A 35 -2.34 15.92 -0.02
N ALA A 36 -2.02 15.13 -1.04
CA ALA A 36 -2.96 14.31 -1.82
C ALA A 36 -2.99 12.84 -1.38
N VAL A 37 -2.60 12.51 -0.13
CA VAL A 37 -2.56 11.13 0.38
C VAL A 37 -3.17 11.06 1.77
N ARG A 38 -4.09 10.11 1.98
CA ARG A 38 -4.60 9.71 3.29
C ARG A 38 -3.71 8.60 3.84
N LEU A 39 -3.07 8.88 4.97
CA LEU A 39 -2.28 7.93 5.72
C LEU A 39 -3.14 7.35 6.84
N ILE A 40 -3.21 6.02 6.95
CA ILE A 40 -3.83 5.32 8.06
C ILE A 40 -2.71 4.57 8.78
N SER A 41 -2.49 4.88 10.06
CA SER A 41 -1.54 4.14 10.88
C SER A 41 -2.23 3.32 11.96
N LEU A 42 -1.69 2.12 12.18
CA LEU A 42 -2.08 1.18 13.23
C LEU A 42 -0.83 0.79 14.00
N ARG A 43 -0.89 0.90 15.33
CA ARG A 43 0.16 0.38 16.22
C ARG A 43 -0.39 -0.74 17.08
N ILE A 44 0.28 -1.89 17.08
CA ILE A 44 -0.06 -3.06 17.90
C ILE A 44 1.22 -3.50 18.61
N GLY A 45 1.38 -3.15 19.88
CA GLY A 45 2.61 -3.43 20.63
C GLY A 45 3.86 -2.90 19.90
N PRO A 46 4.83 -3.75 19.52
CA PRO A 46 6.04 -3.31 18.81
C PRO A 46 5.79 -3.00 17.32
N TRP A 47 4.62 -3.35 16.78
CA TRP A 47 4.29 -3.20 15.37
C TRP A 47 3.79 -1.79 15.07
N SER A 48 4.30 -1.22 14.00
CA SER A 48 3.74 -0.04 13.34
C SER A 48 3.45 -0.38 11.90
N ILE A 49 2.18 -0.31 11.53
CA ILE A 49 1.71 -0.57 10.18
C ILE A 49 1.13 0.73 9.65
N VAL A 50 1.62 1.15 8.50
CA VAL A 50 1.22 2.38 7.85
C VAL A 50 0.70 2.03 6.48
N HIS A 51 -0.51 2.45 6.18
CA HIS A 51 -1.15 2.28 4.88
C HIS A 51 -1.43 3.67 4.30
N TRP A 52 -1.02 3.91 3.06
CA TRP A 52 -1.37 5.14 2.36
C TRP A 52 -2.29 4.85 1.18
N THR A 53 -3.25 5.74 1.02
CA THR A 53 -4.20 5.77 -0.10
C THR A 53 -4.16 7.14 -0.76
N PRO A 54 -4.25 7.23 -2.09
CA PRO A 54 -4.40 8.51 -2.76
C PRO A 54 -5.70 9.18 -2.27
N PHE A 55 -5.64 10.48 -2.07
CA PHE A 55 -6.76 11.33 -1.67
C PHE A 55 -7.56 11.73 -2.93
N ASN A 56 -8.13 10.73 -3.63
CA ASN A 56 -9.31 10.89 -4.50
C ASN A 56 -9.67 9.56 -5.19
N GLU A 57 -10.86 9.06 -4.90
CA GLU A 57 -11.84 8.82 -5.97
C GLU A 57 -12.92 9.88 -5.79
N LEU A 58 -12.91 10.94 -6.60
CA LEU A 58 -14.18 11.59 -6.90
C LEU A 58 -15.01 10.53 -7.61
N ALA A 59 -16.19 10.22 -7.07
CA ALA A 59 -17.16 9.37 -7.73
C ALA A 59 -17.29 9.80 -9.19
N SER A 60 -17.38 8.84 -10.12
CA SER A 60 -17.43 9.08 -11.57
C SER A 60 -18.57 10.00 -12.06
N GLY A 61 -19.38 10.57 -11.16
CA GLY A 61 -20.43 11.54 -11.43
C GLY A 61 -20.11 13.02 -11.12
N GLU A 62 -18.99 13.38 -10.47
CA GLU A 62 -18.76 14.78 -10.04
C GLU A 62 -17.78 15.61 -10.89
N ALA A 63 -17.07 15.00 -11.84
CA ALA A 63 -16.14 15.73 -12.72
C ALA A 63 -16.80 16.15 -14.05
N SER A 64 -17.71 17.12 -14.00
CA SER A 64 -18.35 17.73 -15.19
C SER A 64 -17.54 18.89 -15.79
N SER A 65 -16.24 18.73 -15.99
CA SER A 65 -15.49 19.67 -16.85
C SER A 65 -14.47 18.96 -17.76
N PRO A 66 -14.44 19.25 -19.08
CA PRO A 66 -13.50 18.66 -20.03
C PRO A 66 -12.02 18.95 -19.71
N GLY A 67 -11.74 20.10 -19.09
CA GLY A 67 -10.38 20.48 -18.69
C GLY A 67 -9.78 19.63 -17.56
N TYR A 68 -10.63 19.10 -16.67
CA TYR A 68 -10.20 18.26 -15.55
C TYR A 68 -9.75 16.86 -16.03
N ARG A 69 -10.42 16.29 -17.05
CA ARG A 69 -10.05 15.00 -17.64
C ARG A 69 -8.64 15.03 -18.25
N HIS A 70 -8.30 16.08 -18.98
CA HIS A 70 -6.97 16.22 -19.60
C HIS A 70 -5.83 16.50 -18.60
N ALA A 71 -6.12 17.08 -17.44
CA ALA A 71 -5.11 17.23 -16.38
C ALA A 71 -4.81 15.89 -15.68
N LEU A 72 -5.85 15.07 -15.48
CA LEU A 72 -5.74 13.75 -14.88
C LEU A 72 -5.01 12.75 -15.79
N GLU A 73 -5.33 12.75 -17.10
CA GLU A 73 -4.69 11.90 -18.11
C GLU A 73 -3.18 12.17 -18.25
N ARG A 74 -2.73 13.43 -18.12
CA ARG A 74 -1.29 13.76 -18.14
C ARG A 74 -0.56 13.32 -16.87
N GLN A 75 -1.27 13.22 -15.75
CA GLN A 75 -0.69 12.78 -14.48
C GLN A 75 -0.56 11.26 -14.40
N GLN A 76 -1.33 10.52 -15.21
CA GLN A 76 -1.37 9.05 -15.31
C GLN A 76 -0.32 8.45 -16.27
N ALA A 77 0.65 9.24 -16.76
CA ALA A 77 1.64 8.81 -17.76
C ALA A 77 2.68 7.78 -17.26
N ALA A 78 2.66 7.40 -15.98
CA ALA A 78 3.40 6.26 -15.45
C ALA A 78 2.41 5.38 -14.66
N PRO A 79 2.63 4.05 -14.55
CA PRO A 79 1.89 3.24 -13.60
C PRO A 79 2.23 3.75 -12.19
N SER A 80 1.46 4.72 -11.72
CA SER A 80 1.54 5.20 -10.36
C SER A 80 0.90 4.12 -9.52
N LEU A 81 1.69 3.29 -8.85
CA LEU A 81 1.20 2.39 -7.80
C LEU A 81 0.75 3.29 -6.65
N PRO A 82 -0.53 3.68 -6.56
CA PRO A 82 -0.91 4.84 -5.75
C PRO A 82 -1.16 4.43 -4.30
N TYR A 83 -1.31 3.13 -4.04
CA TYR A 83 -1.44 2.55 -2.71
C TYR A 83 -0.11 2.02 -2.23
N GLY A 84 0.04 2.01 -0.92
CA GLY A 84 1.14 1.26 -0.33
C GLY A 84 0.98 1.00 1.15
N MET A 85 1.87 0.15 1.63
CA MET A 85 1.93 -0.28 3.00
C MET A 85 3.38 -0.38 3.43
N GLU A 86 3.64 0.11 4.63
CA GLU A 86 4.88 -0.10 5.36
C GLU A 86 4.60 -0.86 6.65
N VAL A 87 5.40 -1.89 6.89
CA VAL A 87 5.39 -2.66 8.14
C VAL A 87 6.72 -2.47 8.82
N SER A 88 6.67 -1.98 10.05
CA SER A 88 7.83 -1.72 10.89
C SER A 88 7.63 -2.39 12.25
N ARG A 89 8.73 -2.87 12.84
CA ARG A 89 8.76 -3.45 14.19
C ARG A 89 9.87 -2.78 14.98
N ASP A 90 9.54 -2.28 16.18
CA ASP A 90 10.49 -1.57 17.05
C ASP A 90 11.23 -0.43 16.32
N GLY A 91 10.52 0.26 15.42
CA GLY A 91 11.06 1.35 14.59
C GLY A 91 11.89 0.91 13.38
N THR A 92 12.13 -0.38 13.18
CA THR A 92 12.85 -0.91 12.01
C THR A 92 11.87 -1.29 10.91
N LYS A 93 12.06 -0.76 9.71
CA LYS A 93 11.25 -1.08 8.53
C LYS A 93 11.58 -2.47 8.00
N LEU A 94 10.56 -3.33 7.92
CA LEU A 94 10.68 -4.73 7.51
C LEU A 94 10.06 -5.01 6.13
N LEU A 95 8.97 -4.31 5.81
CA LEU A 95 8.29 -4.42 4.52
C LEU A 95 7.85 -3.04 4.02
N GLY A 96 8.00 -2.83 2.73
CA GLY A 96 7.43 -1.73 1.97
C GLY A 96 6.91 -2.28 0.65
N ILE A 97 5.61 -2.15 0.42
CA ILE A 97 4.93 -2.67 -0.77
C ILE A 97 4.02 -1.59 -1.34
N LEU A 98 4.04 -1.47 -2.66
CA LEU A 98 3.19 -0.58 -3.45
C LEU A 98 2.27 -1.41 -4.33
N TRP A 99 1.06 -0.93 -4.59
CA TRP A 99 0.16 -1.58 -5.54
C TRP A 99 -0.82 -0.60 -6.17
N ALA A 100 -1.51 -1.06 -7.22
CA ALA A 100 -2.61 -0.40 -7.91
C ALA A 100 -3.82 -1.36 -8.01
N ASP A 101 -4.98 -0.81 -8.36
CA ASP A 101 -6.23 -1.58 -8.47
C ASP A 101 -6.27 -2.53 -9.68
N ASP A 102 -5.40 -2.31 -10.68
CA ASP A 102 -5.21 -3.17 -11.85
C ASP A 102 -4.49 -4.49 -11.53
N GLY A 103 -4.13 -4.70 -10.25
CA GLY A 103 -3.39 -5.84 -9.78
C GLY A 103 -1.87 -5.69 -9.93
N SER A 104 -1.37 -4.57 -10.44
CA SER A 104 0.06 -4.23 -10.44
C SER A 104 0.55 -3.96 -9.02
N TRP A 105 1.75 -4.43 -8.72
CA TRP A 105 2.35 -4.26 -7.39
C TRP A 105 3.86 -4.37 -7.46
N ASP A 106 4.53 -3.80 -6.47
CA ASP A 106 5.98 -3.76 -6.37
C ASP A 106 6.44 -3.80 -4.92
N ILE A 107 7.54 -4.52 -4.66
CA ILE A 107 8.17 -4.60 -3.34
C ILE A 107 9.32 -3.62 -3.30
N VAL A 108 9.11 -2.52 -2.58
CA VAL A 108 10.12 -1.46 -2.40
C VAL A 108 11.19 -1.91 -1.41
N SER A 109 10.82 -2.69 -0.39
CA SER A 109 11.76 -3.23 0.59
C SER A 109 11.18 -4.46 1.26
N PHE A 110 11.97 -5.51 1.42
CA PHE A 110 11.54 -6.69 2.17
C PHE A 110 12.74 -7.34 2.86
N GLN A 111 12.76 -7.27 4.19
CA GLN A 111 13.75 -7.96 5.00
C GLN A 111 13.21 -9.32 5.39
N ARG A 112 13.91 -10.40 4.99
CA ARG A 112 13.51 -11.76 5.38
C ARG A 112 13.74 -12.02 6.86
N GLY A 113 12.85 -12.77 7.49
CA GLY A 113 13.08 -13.21 8.88
C GLY A 113 11.89 -13.86 9.57
N PRO A 114 12.07 -14.29 10.84
CA PRO A 114 11.03 -14.94 11.63
C PRO A 114 9.80 -14.07 11.85
N TRP A 115 9.97 -12.74 11.80
CA TRP A 115 8.89 -11.75 11.93
C TRP A 115 7.77 -11.96 10.92
N GLU A 116 8.03 -12.57 9.75
CA GLU A 116 7.04 -12.83 8.71
C GLU A 116 5.93 -13.78 9.21
N LYS A 117 6.20 -14.65 10.18
CA LYS A 117 5.19 -15.50 10.81
C LYS A 117 4.43 -14.74 11.88
N ASP A 118 5.15 -13.97 12.69
CA ASP A 118 4.56 -13.13 13.74
C ASP A 118 3.55 -12.13 13.14
N ALA A 119 3.92 -11.47 12.03
CA ALA A 119 3.05 -10.53 11.33
C ALA A 119 1.75 -11.18 10.80
N LEU A 120 1.82 -12.43 10.35
CA LEU A 120 0.64 -13.19 9.91
C LEU A 120 -0.22 -13.74 11.06
N SER A 121 0.19 -13.51 12.31
CA SER A 121 -0.55 -13.93 13.51
C SER A 121 -1.19 -12.77 14.27
N LEU A 122 -1.03 -11.54 13.77
CA LEU A 122 -1.72 -10.33 14.26
C LEU A 122 -3.20 -10.35 13.90
#